data_AF-A0AAW1TB89-F1
#
_entry.id   AF-A0AAW1TB89-F1
#
_cell.length_a   1.000
_cell.length_b   1.000
_cell.length_c   1.000
_cell.angle_alpha   90.00
_cell.angle_beta   90.00
_cell.angle_gamma   90.00
#
_symmetry.space_group_name_H-M   'P 1'
#
loop_
_entity.id
_entity.type
_entity.pdbx_description
1 polymer ?
#
loop_
_entity_poly.entity_id
_entity_poly.type
_entity_poly.pdbx_seq_one_letter_code
_entity_poly.pdbx_strand_id
1 'polypeptide(L)'
;MVDAYSTQAQQAVRGASRDVPRRVRSRLKRALAPLSVADDAPIYLRDNQFIRDYYRVNFSTKDTWRSLFRIHNETGNIWSHLVGFLIFAWLTLHALLARPAPLALAQLKLTELEQNLQQHDCSLGDLWQPGRPHFNFGKEPEEASKCLENRLNQQFGNSKHIGKLMWRLDYAGITILIVTSFFPPVYYGFMCRPFWRNVYLGITTVVGLATVWTTLSSRFQQEAWRPFRAGLFSVVGGWGFIPITHGWFIGHEHLPIKQMLLLDVIMGFIYLGGAAIYAAQIPESRLVRDPVQSW
;
A
#
# COMPACT_ATOMS: atom_id res chain seq x y z
N MET A 1 -18.79 10.30 -31.38
CA MET A 1 -20.09 9.90 -30.77
C MET A 1 -20.11 10.11 -29.25
N VAL A 2 -18.96 10.03 -28.56
CA VAL A 2 -18.84 10.29 -27.11
C VAL A 2 -18.81 11.79 -26.76
N ASP A 3 -18.21 12.64 -27.60
CA ASP A 3 -18.23 14.11 -27.42
C ASP A 3 -19.63 14.72 -27.45
N ALA A 4 -20.54 14.10 -28.20
CA ALA A 4 -21.94 14.52 -28.25
C ALA A 4 -22.67 14.22 -26.92
N TYR A 5 -22.32 13.12 -26.25
CA TYR A 5 -22.93 12.69 -24.99
C TYR A 5 -22.47 13.55 -23.79
N SER A 6 -21.18 13.91 -23.73
CA SER A 6 -20.64 14.79 -22.69
C SER A 6 -21.20 16.22 -22.83
N THR A 7 -21.30 16.72 -24.05
CA THR A 7 -21.86 18.05 -24.35
C THR A 7 -23.36 18.12 -24.05
N GLN A 8 -24.13 17.07 -24.38
CA GLN A 8 -25.56 16.98 -24.04
C GLN A 8 -25.79 16.90 -22.53
N ALA A 9 -24.97 16.15 -21.79
CA ALA A 9 -25.05 16.09 -20.33
C ALA A 9 -24.72 17.45 -19.67
N GLN A 10 -23.71 18.16 -20.19
CA GLN A 10 -23.36 19.51 -19.74
C GLN A 10 -24.46 20.54 -20.06
N GLN A 11 -25.09 20.45 -21.23
CA GLN A 11 -26.21 21.30 -21.63
C GLN A 11 -27.48 21.02 -20.79
N ALA A 12 -27.79 19.76 -20.50
CA ALA A 12 -28.91 19.37 -19.64
C ALA A 12 -28.77 19.90 -18.19
N VAL A 13 -27.54 19.88 -17.66
CA VAL A 13 -27.23 20.43 -16.32
C VAL A 13 -27.26 21.97 -16.32
N ARG A 14 -26.86 22.63 -17.41
CA ARG A 14 -26.99 24.09 -17.58
C ARG A 14 -28.44 24.53 -17.76
N GLY A 15 -29.28 23.68 -18.39
CA GLY A 15 -30.71 23.91 -18.63
C GLY A 15 -31.64 23.60 -17.45
N ALA A 16 -31.16 22.99 -16.37
CA ALA A 16 -31.98 22.71 -15.19
C ALA A 16 -32.56 24.03 -14.60
N SER A 17 -33.89 24.18 -14.67
CA SER A 17 -34.62 25.40 -14.25
C SER A 17 -34.21 25.90 -12.85
N ARG A 18 -34.16 27.23 -12.69
CA ARG A 18 -33.90 27.96 -11.42
C ARG A 18 -34.78 27.51 -10.26
N ASP A 19 -35.87 26.80 -10.54
CA ASP A 19 -36.84 26.27 -9.56
C ASP A 19 -36.37 25.03 -8.81
N VAL A 20 -35.29 24.36 -9.25
CA VAL A 20 -34.74 23.21 -8.51
C VAL A 20 -34.02 23.71 -7.25
N PRO A 21 -34.39 23.24 -6.04
CA PRO A 21 -33.74 23.66 -4.80
C PRO A 21 -32.22 23.49 -4.87
N ARG A 22 -31.45 24.48 -4.40
CA ARG A 22 -29.96 24.48 -4.47
C ARG A 22 -29.33 23.18 -3.96
N ARG A 23 -29.93 22.54 -2.95
CA ARG A 23 -29.49 21.23 -2.41
C ARG A 23 -29.71 20.06 -3.38
N VAL A 24 -30.80 20.06 -4.14
CA VAL A 24 -31.11 19.04 -5.16
C VAL A 24 -30.25 19.26 -6.39
N ARG A 25 -30.11 20.50 -6.86
CA ARG A 25 -29.22 20.86 -7.98
C ARG A 25 -27.76 20.50 -7.71
N SER A 26 -27.27 20.73 -6.49
CA SER A 26 -25.89 20.37 -6.09
C SER A 26 -25.67 18.87 -5.88
N ARG A 27 -26.73 18.11 -5.58
CA ARG A 27 -26.70 16.63 -5.57
C ARG A 27 -26.74 16.07 -6.98
N LEU A 28 -27.60 16.60 -7.86
CA LEU A 28 -27.66 16.22 -9.27
C LEU A 28 -26.33 16.50 -9.98
N LYS A 29 -25.76 17.70 -9.81
CA LYS A 29 -24.43 18.07 -10.34
C LYS A 29 -23.29 17.17 -9.86
N ARG A 30 -23.40 16.58 -8.67
CA ARG A 30 -22.41 15.62 -8.13
C ARG A 30 -22.64 14.20 -8.65
N ALA A 31 -23.89 13.75 -8.67
CA ALA A 31 -24.26 12.43 -9.17
C ALA A 31 -23.99 12.27 -10.67
N LEU A 32 -24.20 13.37 -11.42
CA LEU A 32 -23.93 13.54 -12.84
C LEU A 32 -22.60 14.26 -13.10
N ALA A 33 -21.74 14.44 -12.09
CA ALA A 33 -20.44 15.08 -12.31
C ALA A 33 -19.73 14.29 -13.41
N PRO A 34 -19.58 14.86 -14.62
CA PRO A 34 -18.95 14.14 -15.70
C PRO A 34 -17.51 13.91 -15.27
N LEU A 35 -17.04 12.71 -15.54
CA LEU A 35 -15.60 12.48 -15.60
C LEU A 35 -14.99 13.57 -16.48
N SER A 36 -13.99 14.27 -15.98
CA SER A 36 -13.48 15.45 -16.67
C SER A 36 -12.43 15.05 -17.70
N VAL A 37 -12.32 15.89 -18.72
CA VAL A 37 -11.16 15.95 -19.61
C VAL A 37 -9.97 16.52 -18.80
N ALA A 38 -8.75 16.21 -19.19
CA ALA A 38 -7.52 16.61 -18.53
C ALA A 38 -7.41 18.13 -18.38
N ASP A 39 -7.85 18.90 -19.38
CA ASP A 39 -7.80 20.36 -19.36
C ASP A 39 -8.65 20.96 -18.22
N ASP A 40 -9.77 20.32 -17.90
CA ASP A 40 -10.67 20.71 -16.81
C ASP A 40 -10.19 20.18 -15.44
N ALA A 41 -9.22 19.25 -15.43
CA ALA A 41 -8.71 18.66 -14.20
C ALA A 41 -7.68 19.58 -13.52
N PRO A 42 -7.76 19.76 -12.19
CA PRO A 42 -6.73 20.44 -11.43
C PRO A 42 -5.35 19.83 -11.67
N ILE A 43 -4.31 20.66 -11.74
CA ILE A 43 -2.99 20.21 -12.16
C ILE A 43 -2.38 19.15 -11.21
N TYR A 44 -2.77 19.14 -9.93
CA TYR A 44 -2.33 18.11 -8.98
C TYR A 44 -2.90 16.70 -9.23
N LEU A 45 -3.90 16.56 -10.12
CA LEU A 45 -4.44 15.27 -10.55
C LEU A 45 -3.87 14.81 -11.90
N ARG A 46 -3.13 15.68 -12.60
CA ARG A 46 -2.51 15.40 -13.90
C ARG A 46 -1.05 14.99 -13.69
N ASP A 47 -0.85 13.76 -13.27
CA ASP A 47 0.48 13.15 -13.09
C ASP A 47 1.08 12.64 -14.41
N ASN A 48 0.24 12.15 -15.32
CA ASN A 48 0.62 11.65 -16.64
C ASN A 48 0.02 12.52 -17.75
N GLN A 49 0.89 13.18 -18.53
CA GLN A 49 0.52 14.05 -19.67
C GLN A 49 -0.19 13.34 -20.82
N PHE A 50 -0.09 12.02 -20.91
CA PHE A 50 -0.69 11.24 -21.99
C PHE A 50 -2.13 10.80 -21.67
N ILE A 51 -2.58 10.94 -20.41
CA ILE A 51 -3.96 10.64 -20.02
C ILE A 51 -4.84 11.86 -20.33
N ARG A 52 -5.79 11.71 -21.26
CA ARG A 52 -6.61 12.82 -21.75
C ARG A 52 -7.95 12.98 -21.06
N ASP A 53 -8.57 11.88 -20.64
CA ASP A 53 -9.97 11.88 -20.21
C ASP A 53 -10.18 11.01 -18.98
N TYR A 54 -11.41 10.96 -18.49
CA TYR A 54 -11.85 10.06 -17.42
C TYR A 54 -11.33 10.41 -16.01
N TYR A 55 -11.02 11.69 -15.75
CA TYR A 55 -10.55 12.14 -14.44
C TYR A 55 -11.67 12.30 -13.40
N ARG A 56 -11.35 11.91 -12.15
CA ARG A 56 -12.24 12.06 -10.98
C ARG A 56 -12.10 13.44 -10.36
N VAL A 57 -12.92 14.41 -10.79
CA VAL A 57 -12.87 15.79 -10.29
C VAL A 57 -14.02 16.07 -9.31
N ASN A 58 -13.70 16.65 -8.15
CA ASN A 58 -14.65 17.06 -7.10
C ASN A 58 -15.49 15.92 -6.45
N PHE A 59 -14.94 14.70 -6.36
CA PHE A 59 -15.64 13.59 -5.71
C PHE A 59 -15.71 13.79 -4.18
N SER A 60 -16.90 13.57 -3.60
CA SER A 60 -17.02 13.43 -2.14
C SER A 60 -16.59 12.04 -1.69
N THR A 61 -16.33 11.84 -0.40
CA THR A 61 -15.94 10.52 0.15
C THR A 61 -16.92 9.40 -0.25
N LYS A 62 -18.23 9.70 -0.26
CA LYS A 62 -19.26 8.74 -0.70
C LYS A 62 -19.19 8.46 -2.20
N ASP A 63 -18.84 9.46 -3.00
CA ASP A 63 -18.67 9.29 -4.43
C ASP A 63 -17.39 8.51 -4.75
N THR A 64 -16.33 8.67 -3.95
CA THR A 64 -15.09 7.86 -4.05
C THR A 64 -15.38 6.37 -3.83
N TRP A 65 -16.13 6.02 -2.78
CA TRP A 65 -16.53 4.61 -2.56
C TRP A 65 -17.39 4.06 -3.69
N ARG A 66 -18.32 4.86 -4.22
CA ARG A 66 -19.13 4.47 -5.38
C ARG A 66 -18.31 4.38 -6.67
N SER A 67 -17.18 5.07 -6.76
CA SER A 67 -16.33 5.07 -7.94
C SER A 67 -15.60 3.73 -8.16
N LEU A 68 -15.46 2.91 -7.12
CA LEU A 68 -14.89 1.56 -7.22
C LEU A 68 -15.57 0.68 -8.29
N PHE A 69 -16.86 0.92 -8.54
CA PHE A 69 -17.66 0.20 -9.52
C PHE A 69 -17.95 1.03 -10.79
N ARG A 70 -17.19 2.10 -11.03
CA ARG A 70 -17.26 2.93 -12.24
C ARG A 70 -15.92 2.89 -12.98
N ILE A 71 -15.97 3.06 -14.29
CA ILE A 71 -14.78 3.16 -15.13
C ILE A 71 -14.25 4.60 -15.09
N HIS A 72 -12.99 4.75 -14.72
CA HIS A 72 -12.25 6.00 -14.66
C HIS A 72 -10.73 5.74 -14.78
N ASN A 73 -9.92 6.79 -14.91
CA ASN A 73 -8.47 6.67 -15.11
C ASN A 73 -7.75 5.85 -14.00
N GLU A 74 -8.26 5.86 -12.77
CA GLU A 74 -7.70 5.09 -11.64
C GLU A 74 -8.29 3.69 -11.43
N THR A 75 -9.23 3.21 -12.27
CA THR A 75 -9.95 1.95 -11.98
C THR A 75 -8.99 0.77 -11.98
N GLY A 76 -8.10 0.69 -12.98
CA GLY A 76 -7.09 -0.36 -13.08
C GLY A 76 -6.13 -0.35 -11.90
N ASN A 77 -5.63 0.83 -11.52
CA ASN A 77 -4.73 1.01 -10.38
C ASN A 77 -5.35 0.50 -9.08
N ILE A 78 -6.62 0.82 -8.82
CA ILE A 78 -7.30 0.39 -7.58
C ILE A 78 -7.51 -1.13 -7.57
N TRP A 79 -8.03 -1.70 -8.66
CA TRP A 79 -8.39 -3.11 -8.69
C TRP A 79 -7.17 -4.02 -8.71
N SER A 80 -6.08 -3.66 -9.41
CA SER A 80 -4.85 -4.45 -9.42
C SER A 80 -4.24 -4.57 -8.02
N HIS A 81 -4.16 -3.46 -7.28
CA HIS A 81 -3.66 -3.45 -5.90
C HIS A 81 -4.63 -4.14 -4.92
N LEU A 82 -5.95 -3.95 -5.07
CA LEU A 82 -6.94 -4.59 -4.19
C LEU A 82 -6.92 -6.11 -4.34
N VAL A 83 -6.91 -6.62 -5.58
CA VAL A 83 -6.81 -8.05 -5.85
C VAL A 83 -5.49 -8.60 -5.33
N GLY A 84 -4.37 -7.91 -5.58
CA GLY A 84 -3.07 -8.27 -5.02
C GLY A 84 -3.09 -8.35 -3.49
N PHE A 85 -3.63 -7.34 -2.83
CA PHE A 85 -3.77 -7.31 -1.37
C PHE A 85 -4.58 -8.50 -0.85
N LEU A 86 -5.72 -8.84 -1.48
CA LEU A 86 -6.54 -9.98 -1.06
C LEU A 86 -5.79 -11.31 -1.22
N ILE A 87 -5.05 -11.50 -2.32
CA ILE A 87 -4.23 -12.69 -2.55
C ILE A 87 -3.14 -12.79 -1.47
N PHE A 88 -2.40 -11.71 -1.21
CA PHE A 88 -1.34 -11.72 -0.19
C PHE A 88 -1.89 -11.90 1.23
N ALA A 89 -3.01 -11.25 1.58
CA ALA A 89 -3.67 -11.43 2.86
C ALA A 89 -4.12 -12.89 3.06
N TRP A 90 -4.68 -13.51 2.02
CA TRP A 90 -5.04 -14.92 2.01
C TRP A 90 -3.80 -15.81 2.18
N LEU A 91 -2.73 -15.58 1.40
CA LEU A 91 -1.48 -16.33 1.51
C LEU A 91 -0.84 -16.20 2.91
N THR A 92 -0.82 -14.99 3.48
CA THR A 92 -0.29 -14.75 4.83
C THR A 92 -1.14 -15.46 5.88
N LEU A 93 -2.47 -15.38 5.80
CA LEU A 93 -3.35 -16.09 6.72
C LEU A 93 -3.15 -17.61 6.60
N HIS A 94 -3.08 -18.13 5.38
CA HIS A 94 -2.79 -19.53 5.14
C HIS A 94 -1.43 -19.94 5.71
N ALA A 95 -0.37 -19.15 5.50
CA ALA A 95 0.96 -19.45 6.05
C ALA A 95 0.97 -19.44 7.59
N LEU A 96 0.25 -18.50 8.22
CA LEU A 96 0.11 -18.43 9.68
C LEU A 96 -0.68 -19.61 10.24
N LEU A 97 -1.76 -20.01 9.56
CA LEU A 97 -2.60 -21.14 9.96
C LEU A 97 -1.96 -22.50 9.66
N ALA A 98 -1.09 -22.59 8.64
CA ALA A 98 -0.47 -23.83 8.18
C ALA A 98 0.54 -24.43 9.17
N ARG A 99 0.78 -23.83 10.34
CA ARG A 99 1.70 -24.28 11.42
C ARG A 99 3.01 -24.87 10.87
N PRO A 100 4.08 -24.08 10.68
CA PRO A 100 5.32 -24.59 10.12
C PRO A 100 5.84 -25.77 10.96
N ALA A 101 6.30 -26.84 10.30
CA ALA A 101 6.81 -28.07 10.91
C ALA A 101 7.69 -27.89 12.19
N PRO A 102 8.58 -26.88 12.31
CA PRO A 102 9.32 -26.65 13.55
C PRO A 102 8.46 -26.25 14.76
N LEU A 103 7.31 -25.59 14.57
CA LEU A 103 6.36 -25.31 15.66
C LEU A 103 5.60 -26.58 16.08
N ALA A 104 5.28 -27.47 15.14
CA ALA A 104 4.70 -28.78 15.47
C ALA A 104 5.67 -29.65 16.28
N LEU A 105 6.97 -29.63 15.93
CA LEU A 105 8.04 -30.30 16.69
C LEU A 105 8.28 -29.67 18.06
N ALA A 106 8.23 -28.34 18.16
CA ALA A 106 8.34 -27.64 19.44
C ALA A 106 7.13 -27.92 20.34
N GLN A 107 5.91 -28.01 19.78
CA GLN A 107 4.71 -28.42 20.50
C GLN A 107 4.84 -29.86 21.02
N LEU A 108 5.31 -30.80 20.21
CA LEU A 108 5.57 -32.18 20.63
C LEU A 108 6.51 -32.22 21.85
N LYS A 109 7.61 -31.48 21.78
CA LYS A 109 8.57 -31.35 22.89
C LYS A 109 7.99 -30.63 24.11
N LEU A 110 7.10 -29.65 23.91
CA LEU A 110 6.39 -28.96 24.98
C LEU A 110 5.34 -29.86 25.65
N THR A 111 4.58 -30.67 24.91
CA THR A 111 3.68 -31.68 25.50
C THR A 111 4.45 -32.76 26.24
N GLU A 112 5.63 -33.15 25.75
CA GLU A 112 6.52 -34.10 26.43
C GLU A 112 7.12 -33.47 27.72
N LEU A 113 7.43 -32.17 27.70
CA LEU A 113 7.83 -31.41 28.89
C LEU A 113 6.67 -31.19 29.88
N GLU A 114 5.46 -30.88 29.41
CA GLU A 114 4.26 -30.73 30.26
C GLU A 114 3.89 -32.05 30.94
N GLN A 115 4.00 -33.18 30.24
CA GLN A 115 3.79 -34.51 30.82
C GLN A 115 4.86 -34.86 31.86
N ASN A 116 6.12 -34.48 31.63
CA ASN A 116 7.20 -34.68 32.59
C ASN A 116 7.12 -33.73 33.80
N LEU A 117 6.57 -32.52 33.63
CA LEU A 117 6.34 -31.56 34.72
C LEU A 117 5.12 -31.92 35.58
N GLN A 118 4.12 -32.63 35.05
CA GLN A 118 3.00 -33.16 35.84
C GLN A 118 3.39 -34.31 36.79
N GLN A 119 4.58 -34.91 36.63
CA GLN A 119 5.11 -35.92 37.55
C GLN A 119 5.85 -35.33 38.77
N HIS A 120 6.18 -34.04 38.77
CA HIS A 120 6.87 -33.36 39.88
C HIS A 120 6.09 -32.13 40.39
N ASP A 121 5.02 -32.47 41.10
CA ASP A 121 4.57 -31.88 42.37
C ASP A 121 3.86 -30.50 42.43
N CYS A 122 2.92 -30.52 43.38
CA CYS A 122 2.37 -29.45 44.21
C CYS A 122 1.27 -28.52 43.67
N SER A 123 0.08 -28.75 44.24
CA SER A 123 -0.96 -27.79 44.63
C SER A 123 -0.54 -26.32 44.53
N LEU A 124 -1.03 -25.63 43.50
CA LEU A 124 -1.12 -24.18 43.46
C LEU A 124 -2.55 -23.74 43.85
N GLY A 125 -3.01 -24.24 44.99
CA GLY A 125 -4.30 -23.89 45.61
C GLY A 125 -4.29 -22.59 46.41
N ASP A 126 -3.16 -21.89 46.55
CA ASP A 126 -3.05 -20.75 47.49
C ASP A 126 -2.32 -19.53 46.90
N LEU A 127 -2.75 -19.01 45.74
CA LEU A 127 -2.41 -17.62 45.38
C LEU A 127 -3.43 -17.05 44.38
N TRP A 128 -4.54 -16.53 44.91
CA TRP A 128 -5.14 -15.22 44.58
C TRP A 128 -6.58 -15.11 45.14
N GLN A 129 -6.82 -14.18 46.07
CA GLN A 129 -8.14 -13.90 46.64
C GLN A 129 -8.96 -12.91 45.79
N PRO A 130 -10.30 -13.07 45.69
CA PRO A 130 -11.16 -12.17 44.93
C PRO A 130 -11.66 -10.98 45.77
N GLY A 131 -11.28 -9.76 45.39
CA GLY A 131 -11.82 -8.51 45.93
C GLY A 131 -11.92 -7.44 44.86
N ARG A 132 -13.14 -7.04 44.48
CA ARG A 132 -13.43 -5.97 43.50
C ARG A 132 -13.30 -4.56 44.15
N PRO A 133 -13.34 -3.47 43.35
CA PRO A 133 -14.64 -2.91 42.98
C PRO A 133 -14.79 -2.58 41.49
N HIS A 134 -16.05 -2.55 41.11
CA HIS A 134 -16.60 -2.34 39.78
C HIS A 134 -16.19 -0.98 39.17
N PHE A 135 -15.66 -1.00 37.96
CA PHE A 135 -15.62 0.17 37.08
C PHE A 135 -16.96 0.26 36.34
N ASN A 136 -17.73 1.31 36.64
CA ASN A 136 -18.96 1.67 35.95
C ASN A 136 -18.66 2.15 34.53
N PHE A 137 -19.00 1.35 33.52
CA PHE A 137 -19.22 1.85 32.16
C PHE A 137 -20.67 2.33 32.05
N GLY A 138 -20.89 3.56 32.51
CA GLY A 138 -22.16 4.26 32.40
C GLY A 138 -22.01 5.52 31.56
N LYS A 139 -22.49 5.44 30.30
CA LYS A 139 -22.86 6.55 29.41
C LYS A 139 -21.75 7.50 28.93
N GLU A 140 -21.19 7.21 27.75
CA GLU A 140 -20.98 8.22 26.68
C GLU A 140 -20.51 7.66 25.29
N PRO A 141 -21.15 6.65 24.64
CA PRO A 141 -20.66 6.20 23.32
C PRO A 141 -21.19 7.01 22.12
N GLU A 142 -22.25 7.82 22.26
CA GLU A 142 -22.92 8.44 21.10
C GLU A 142 -22.46 9.85 20.76
N GLU A 143 -21.96 10.64 21.71
CA GLU A 143 -21.46 11.99 21.44
C GLU A 143 -19.96 12.01 21.11
N ALA A 144 -19.18 11.12 21.74
CA ALA A 144 -17.77 10.91 21.38
C ALA A 144 -17.62 10.33 19.98
N SER A 145 -18.52 9.43 19.55
CA SER A 145 -18.53 8.91 18.17
C SER A 145 -18.94 9.98 17.16
N LYS A 146 -19.92 10.85 17.46
CA LYS A 146 -20.26 12.00 16.60
C LYS A 146 -19.19 13.09 16.57
N CYS A 147 -18.46 13.32 17.67
CA CYS A 147 -17.34 14.25 17.72
C CYS A 147 -16.13 13.68 16.96
N LEU A 148 -15.85 12.39 17.10
CA LEU A 148 -14.86 11.68 16.30
C LEU A 148 -15.30 11.68 14.83
N GLU A 149 -16.55 11.38 14.50
CA GLU A 149 -17.09 11.38 13.14
C GLU A 149 -17.12 12.78 12.52
N ASN A 150 -17.37 13.85 13.29
CA ASN A 150 -17.31 15.24 12.81
C ASN A 150 -15.87 15.73 12.65
N ARG A 151 -14.95 15.32 13.54
CA ARG A 151 -13.52 15.64 13.45
C ARG A 151 -12.84 14.84 12.34
N LEU A 152 -13.24 13.58 12.15
CA LEU A 152 -12.96 12.78 10.96
C LEU A 152 -13.56 13.51 9.74
N ASN A 153 -14.85 13.82 9.66
CA ASN A 153 -15.42 14.53 8.50
C ASN A 153 -14.82 15.91 8.22
N GLN A 154 -14.27 16.61 9.23
CA GLN A 154 -13.55 17.88 9.05
C GLN A 154 -12.09 17.66 8.61
N GLN A 155 -11.43 16.60 9.06
CA GLN A 155 -10.08 16.19 8.64
C GLN A 155 -10.07 15.48 7.27
N PHE A 156 -11.14 14.75 6.96
CA PHE A 156 -11.46 14.03 5.72
C PHE A 156 -12.32 14.88 4.75
N GLY A 157 -12.73 16.09 5.14
CA GLY A 157 -13.59 16.97 4.33
C GLY A 157 -12.86 17.71 3.20
N ASN A 158 -11.54 17.82 3.29
CA ASN A 158 -10.71 18.41 2.26
C ASN A 158 -10.06 17.31 1.41
N SER A 159 -10.65 16.99 0.26
CA SER A 159 -10.15 16.03 -0.74
C SER A 159 -8.63 16.13 -0.99
N LYS A 160 -8.07 17.35 -0.96
CA LYS A 160 -6.62 17.61 -1.13
C LYS A 160 -5.73 17.08 0.00
N HIS A 161 -6.19 17.11 1.26
CA HIS A 161 -5.42 16.63 2.41
C HIS A 161 -5.38 15.10 2.45
N ILE A 162 -6.52 14.45 2.18
CA ILE A 162 -6.60 12.99 2.08
C ILE A 162 -5.71 12.50 0.95
N GLY A 163 -5.78 13.14 -0.23
CA GLY A 163 -4.93 12.77 -1.36
C GLY A 163 -3.46 12.79 -0.97
N LYS A 164 -2.98 13.90 -0.38
CA LYS A 164 -1.59 14.02 0.09
C LYS A 164 -1.19 12.99 1.13
N LEU A 165 -2.09 12.61 2.03
CA LEU A 165 -1.83 11.55 3.01
C LEU A 165 -1.75 10.17 2.34
N MET A 166 -2.69 9.87 1.44
CA MET A 166 -2.73 8.59 0.72
C MET A 166 -1.45 8.39 -0.09
N TRP A 167 -1.01 9.40 -0.84
CA TRP A 167 0.25 9.35 -1.57
C TRP A 167 1.45 9.02 -0.67
N ARG A 168 1.49 9.56 0.56
CA ARG A 168 2.57 9.24 1.52
C ARG A 168 2.50 7.80 2.02
N LEU A 169 1.30 7.29 2.27
CA LEU A 169 1.09 5.90 2.67
C LEU A 169 1.45 4.94 1.53
N ASP A 170 1.18 5.29 0.29
CA ASP A 170 1.56 4.49 -0.88
C ASP A 170 3.10 4.38 -0.99
N TYR A 171 3.83 5.50 -0.87
CA TYR A 171 5.29 5.48 -0.85
C TYR A 171 5.87 4.67 0.34
N ALA A 172 5.27 4.82 1.53
CA ALA A 172 5.68 4.04 2.69
C ALA A 172 5.38 2.55 2.49
N GLY A 173 4.24 2.21 1.87
CA GLY A 173 3.85 0.84 1.53
C GLY A 173 4.84 0.18 0.56
N ILE A 174 5.22 0.87 -0.52
CA ILE A 174 6.25 0.40 -1.46
C ILE A 174 7.57 0.16 -0.72
N THR A 175 7.97 1.08 0.17
CA THR A 175 9.20 0.94 0.94
C THR A 175 9.16 -0.30 1.84
N ILE A 176 8.07 -0.49 2.58
CA ILE A 176 7.89 -1.63 3.48
C ILE A 176 7.91 -2.93 2.68
N LEU A 177 7.24 -2.98 1.52
CA LEU A 177 7.22 -4.15 0.64
C LEU A 177 8.64 -4.52 0.18
N ILE A 178 9.43 -3.54 -0.28
CA ILE A 178 10.82 -3.77 -0.71
C ILE A 178 11.68 -4.25 0.47
N VAL A 179 11.61 -3.58 1.61
CA VAL A 179 12.43 -3.93 2.78
C VAL A 179 12.09 -5.32 3.29
N THR A 180 10.80 -5.64 3.41
CA THR A 180 10.36 -6.95 3.90
C THR A 180 10.65 -8.07 2.91
N SER A 181 10.63 -7.82 1.60
CA SER A 181 10.97 -8.84 0.60
C SER A 181 12.43 -9.31 0.67
N PHE A 182 13.34 -8.50 1.25
CA PHE A 182 14.72 -8.92 1.49
C PHE A 182 14.90 -9.93 2.62
N PHE A 183 13.97 -9.98 3.59
CA PHE A 183 14.16 -10.79 4.79
C PHE A 183 14.22 -12.30 4.48
N PRO A 184 13.25 -12.90 3.77
CA PRO A 184 13.29 -14.34 3.52
C PRO A 184 14.51 -14.79 2.69
N PRO A 185 14.82 -14.21 1.50
CA PRO A 185 15.95 -14.65 0.68
C PRO A 185 17.29 -14.52 1.41
N VAL A 186 17.51 -13.41 2.14
CA VAL A 186 18.76 -13.22 2.90
C VAL A 186 18.83 -14.15 4.11
N TYR A 187 17.72 -14.35 4.82
CA TYR A 187 17.69 -15.24 5.98
C TYR A 187 18.00 -16.69 5.59
N TYR A 188 17.33 -17.21 4.56
CA TYR A 188 17.52 -18.58 4.10
C TYR A 188 18.83 -18.75 3.33
N GLY A 189 19.21 -17.79 2.50
CA GLY A 189 20.47 -17.83 1.74
C GLY A 189 21.72 -17.85 2.63
N PHE A 190 21.69 -17.15 3.77
CA PHE A 190 22.80 -17.08 4.72
C PHE A 190 22.51 -17.80 6.05
N MET A 191 21.58 -18.77 6.07
CA MET A 191 21.17 -19.43 7.31
C MET A 191 22.33 -20.12 8.05
N CYS A 192 23.30 -20.67 7.30
CA CYS A 192 24.51 -21.31 7.82
C CYS A 192 25.63 -20.33 8.18
N ARG A 193 25.47 -19.03 7.90
CA ARG A 193 26.49 -17.98 8.06
C ARG A 193 25.88 -16.76 8.79
N PRO A 194 25.69 -16.86 10.12
CA PRO A 194 24.90 -15.88 10.87
C PRO A 194 25.49 -14.46 10.87
N PHE A 195 26.82 -14.32 10.75
CA PHE A 195 27.47 -13.01 10.66
C PHE A 195 26.96 -12.22 9.45
N TRP A 196 27.12 -12.76 8.24
CA TRP A 196 26.72 -12.09 7.00
C TRP A 196 25.20 -11.88 6.92
N ARG A 197 24.42 -12.87 7.36
CA ARG A 197 22.97 -12.76 7.48
C ARG A 197 22.58 -11.52 8.31
N ASN A 198 23.14 -11.38 9.51
CA ASN A 198 22.79 -10.30 10.41
C ASN A 198 23.28 -8.94 9.89
N VAL A 199 24.44 -8.88 9.24
CA VAL A 199 24.94 -7.64 8.59
C VAL A 199 23.96 -7.18 7.51
N TYR A 200 23.56 -8.07 6.60
CA TYR A 200 22.64 -7.71 5.51
C TYR A 200 21.26 -7.29 6.03
N LEU A 201 20.68 -8.06 6.96
CA LEU A 201 19.38 -7.72 7.54
C LEU A 201 19.43 -6.42 8.37
N GLY A 202 20.54 -6.20 9.10
CA GLY A 202 20.75 -4.98 9.88
C GLY A 202 20.81 -3.74 9.00
N ILE A 203 21.65 -3.75 7.96
CA ILE A 203 21.75 -2.63 7.01
C ILE A 203 20.40 -2.39 6.32
N THR A 204 19.74 -3.45 5.85
CA THR A 204 18.43 -3.35 5.19
C THR A 204 17.38 -2.72 6.11
N THR A 205 17.39 -3.06 7.40
CA THR A 205 16.47 -2.48 8.39
C THR A 205 16.74 -1.00 8.61
N VAL A 206 18.00 -0.59 8.80
CA VAL A 206 18.37 0.82 9.02
C VAL A 206 18.03 1.68 7.81
N VAL A 207 18.39 1.23 6.61
CA VAL A 207 18.08 1.92 5.35
C VAL A 207 16.56 1.96 5.11
N GLY A 208 15.85 0.88 5.44
CA GLY A 208 14.40 0.80 5.35
C GLY A 208 13.70 1.81 6.25
N LEU A 209 14.09 1.89 7.53
CA LEU A 209 13.54 2.85 8.49
C LEU A 209 13.80 4.30 8.06
N ALA A 210 15.01 4.59 7.61
CA ALA A 210 15.35 5.91 7.07
C ALA A 210 14.47 6.26 5.86
N THR A 211 14.26 5.30 4.95
CA THR A 211 13.42 5.49 3.77
C THR A 211 11.96 5.73 4.14
N VAL A 212 11.38 4.94 5.05
CA VAL A 212 10.02 5.17 5.55
C VAL A 212 9.90 6.56 6.19
N TRP A 213 10.86 6.96 7.02
CA TRP A 213 10.85 8.29 7.62
C TRP A 213 10.88 9.41 6.57
N THR A 214 11.72 9.31 5.54
CA THR A 214 11.76 10.29 4.46
C THR A 214 10.45 10.34 3.66
N THR A 215 9.84 9.19 3.36
CA THR A 215 8.59 9.13 2.56
C THR A 215 7.38 9.66 3.32
N LEU A 216 7.32 9.47 4.64
CA LEU A 216 6.24 10.01 5.47
C LEU A 216 6.40 11.50 5.78
N SER A 217 7.63 12.01 5.75
CA SER A 217 7.93 13.41 6.02
C SER A 217 7.37 14.35 4.96
N SER A 218 6.65 15.39 5.40
CA SER A 218 6.06 16.40 4.52
C SER A 218 7.09 17.21 3.73
N ARG A 219 8.33 17.32 4.23
CA ARG A 219 9.41 18.10 3.63
C ARG A 219 9.88 17.49 2.31
N PHE A 220 10.04 16.17 2.29
CA PHE A 220 10.57 15.43 1.14
C PHE A 220 9.53 15.11 0.07
N GLN A 221 8.26 15.49 0.28
CA GLN A 221 7.18 15.33 -0.69
C GLN A 221 7.06 16.49 -1.69
N GLN A 222 7.86 17.54 -1.53
CA GLN A 222 7.91 18.63 -2.50
C GLN A 222 8.52 18.15 -3.83
N GLU A 223 8.18 18.82 -4.92
CA GLU A 223 8.62 18.44 -6.27
C GLU A 223 10.13 18.52 -6.44
N ALA A 224 10.77 19.48 -5.78
CA ALA A 224 12.22 19.63 -5.75
C ALA A 224 12.97 18.38 -5.26
N TRP A 225 12.33 17.52 -4.44
CA TRP A 225 12.93 16.31 -3.89
C TRP A 225 12.57 15.04 -4.66
N ARG A 226 11.85 15.14 -5.79
CA ARG A 226 11.57 14.00 -6.69
C ARG A 226 12.85 13.20 -7.06
N PRO A 227 13.96 13.82 -7.52
CA PRO A 227 15.17 13.06 -7.86
C PRO A 227 15.82 12.40 -6.64
N PHE A 228 15.78 13.05 -5.48
CA PHE A 228 16.28 12.47 -4.23
C PHE A 228 15.51 11.19 -3.84
N ARG A 229 14.17 11.23 -3.91
CA ARG A 229 13.34 10.04 -3.63
C ARG A 229 13.63 8.91 -4.63
N ALA A 230 13.72 9.23 -5.92
CA ALA A 230 14.05 8.24 -6.95
C ALA A 230 15.42 7.60 -6.71
N GLY A 231 16.43 8.40 -6.35
CA GLY A 231 17.76 7.91 -5.97
C GLY A 231 17.71 7.00 -4.75
N LEU A 232 16.96 7.37 -3.71
CA LEU A 232 16.81 6.57 -2.50
C LEU A 232 16.20 5.19 -2.80
N PHE A 233 15.11 5.13 -3.56
CA PHE A 233 14.50 3.86 -3.98
C PHE A 233 15.44 3.02 -4.85
N SER A 234 16.21 3.68 -5.73
CA SER A 234 17.20 3.00 -6.57
C SER A 234 18.33 2.37 -5.74
N VAL A 235 18.81 3.05 -4.69
CA VAL A 235 19.82 2.52 -3.78
C VAL A 235 19.27 1.34 -2.96
N VAL A 236 18.05 1.46 -2.42
CA VAL A 236 17.43 0.36 -1.65
C VAL A 236 17.21 -0.87 -2.54
N GLY A 237 16.75 -0.69 -3.78
CA GLY A 237 16.59 -1.80 -4.73
C GLY A 237 17.92 -2.39 -5.18
N GLY A 238 18.89 -1.54 -5.51
CA GLY A 238 20.23 -1.95 -5.97
C GLY A 238 21.06 -2.65 -4.91
N TRP A 239 20.82 -2.37 -3.62
CA TRP A 239 21.46 -3.04 -2.49
C TRP A 239 21.34 -4.57 -2.56
N GLY A 240 20.26 -5.08 -3.14
CA GLY A 240 20.03 -6.51 -3.33
C GLY A 240 21.07 -7.24 -4.17
N PHE A 241 21.80 -6.53 -5.04
CA PHE A 241 22.83 -7.13 -5.88
C PHE A 241 24.01 -7.69 -5.05
N ILE A 242 24.33 -7.07 -3.91
CA ILE A 242 25.44 -7.47 -3.06
C ILE A 242 25.21 -8.84 -2.39
N PRO A 243 24.11 -9.10 -1.67
CA PRO A 243 23.87 -10.42 -1.09
C PRO A 243 23.69 -11.51 -2.16
N ILE A 244 23.13 -11.19 -3.34
CA ILE A 244 23.00 -12.15 -4.45
C ILE A 244 24.37 -12.57 -4.96
N THR A 245 25.25 -11.61 -5.27
CA THR A 245 26.61 -11.91 -5.75
C THR A 245 27.45 -12.64 -4.70
N HIS A 246 27.34 -12.25 -3.43
CA HIS A 246 28.02 -12.97 -2.34
C HIS A 246 27.50 -14.41 -2.18
N GLY A 247 26.18 -14.60 -2.27
CA GLY A 247 25.55 -15.93 -2.23
C GLY A 247 26.00 -16.83 -3.38
N TRP A 248 26.19 -16.26 -4.57
CA TRP A 248 26.75 -16.97 -5.73
C TRP A 248 28.16 -17.50 -5.43
N PHE A 249 29.08 -16.64 -4.96
CA PHE A 249 30.45 -17.08 -4.69
C PHE A 249 30.57 -18.13 -3.58
N ILE A 250 29.67 -18.12 -2.59
CA ILE A 250 29.71 -19.09 -1.48
C ILE A 250 29.07 -20.43 -1.86
N GLY A 251 27.92 -20.39 -2.53
CA GLY A 251 26.99 -21.51 -2.50
C GLY A 251 26.44 -21.91 -3.86
N HIS A 252 26.98 -21.35 -4.96
CA HIS A 252 26.43 -21.62 -6.29
C HIS A 252 26.43 -23.11 -6.63
N GLU A 253 27.23 -23.99 -6.03
CA GLU A 253 27.20 -25.42 -6.39
C GLU A 253 25.92 -26.15 -5.91
N HIS A 254 25.28 -25.68 -4.84
CA HIS A 254 24.11 -26.32 -4.26
C HIS A 254 22.83 -25.98 -5.03
N LEU A 255 22.11 -27.00 -5.50
CA LEU A 255 20.90 -26.84 -6.32
C LEU A 255 19.82 -25.93 -5.71
N PRO A 256 19.49 -26.01 -4.40
CA PRO A 256 18.50 -25.11 -3.80
C PRO A 256 18.94 -23.64 -3.83
N ILE A 257 20.24 -23.39 -3.64
CA ILE A 257 20.82 -22.03 -3.69
C ILE A 257 20.79 -21.50 -5.13
N LYS A 258 21.14 -22.33 -6.13
CA LYS A 258 21.01 -21.96 -7.56
C LYS A 258 19.59 -21.57 -7.92
N GLN A 259 18.59 -22.35 -7.48
CA GLN A 259 17.18 -22.08 -7.78
C GLN A 259 16.71 -20.77 -7.16
N MET A 260 17.06 -20.51 -5.90
CA MET A 260 16.76 -19.24 -5.23
C MET A 260 17.41 -18.05 -5.95
N LEU A 261 18.71 -18.14 -6.26
CA LEU A 261 19.44 -17.08 -6.97
C LEU A 261 18.86 -16.82 -8.38
N LEU A 262 18.41 -17.86 -9.09
CA LEU A 262 17.74 -17.72 -10.38
C LEU A 262 16.42 -16.95 -10.24
N LEU A 263 15.61 -17.26 -9.22
CA LEU A 263 14.37 -16.54 -8.94
C LEU A 263 14.64 -15.07 -8.59
N ASP A 264 15.69 -14.77 -7.83
CA ASP A 264 16.10 -13.40 -7.51
C ASP A 264 16.50 -12.62 -8.76
N VAL A 265 17.20 -13.25 -9.70
CA VAL A 265 17.57 -12.63 -10.99
C VAL A 265 16.33 -12.36 -11.85
N ILE A 266 15.42 -13.34 -11.96
CA ILE A 266 14.14 -13.17 -12.68
C ILE A 266 13.33 -12.02 -12.06
N MET A 267 13.23 -12.00 -10.74
CA MET A 267 12.59 -10.92 -9.99
C MET A 267 13.23 -9.56 -10.34
N GLY A 268 14.56 -9.46 -10.33
CA GLY A 268 15.29 -8.25 -10.72
C GLY A 268 14.90 -7.74 -12.12
N PHE A 269 14.80 -8.64 -13.11
CA PHE A 269 14.34 -8.28 -14.46
C PHE A 269 12.88 -7.78 -14.47
N ILE A 270 11.98 -8.41 -13.71
CA ILE A 270 10.59 -7.98 -13.62
C ILE A 270 10.49 -6.58 -12.99
N TYR A 271 11.23 -6.32 -11.91
CA TYR A 271 11.25 -5.00 -11.25
C TYR A 271 11.81 -3.91 -12.17
N LEU A 272 12.96 -4.16 -12.81
CA LEU A 272 13.57 -3.20 -13.72
C LEU A 272 12.70 -2.97 -14.96
N GLY A 273 12.10 -4.03 -15.50
CA GLY A 273 11.16 -3.94 -16.62
C GLY A 273 9.92 -3.11 -16.26
N GLY A 274 9.31 -3.36 -15.10
CA GLY A 274 8.18 -2.58 -14.61
C GLY A 274 8.53 -1.11 -14.38
N ALA A 275 9.69 -0.83 -13.77
CA ALA A 275 10.18 0.53 -13.56
C ALA A 275 10.45 1.26 -14.89
N ALA A 276 11.03 0.57 -15.88
CA ALA A 276 11.27 1.12 -17.21
C ALA A 276 9.96 1.45 -17.94
N ILE A 277 8.95 0.57 -17.87
CA ILE A 277 7.61 0.81 -18.44
C ILE A 277 6.95 2.02 -17.77
N TYR A 278 7.00 2.09 -16.43
CA TYR A 278 6.46 3.20 -15.66
C TYR A 278 7.14 4.53 -16.01
N ALA A 279 8.47 4.56 -16.06
CA ALA A 279 9.23 5.76 -16.39
C ALA A 279 9.03 6.21 -17.84
N ALA A 280 8.93 5.27 -18.78
CA ALA A 280 8.69 5.56 -20.19
C ALA A 280 7.21 5.82 -20.52
N GLN A 281 6.29 5.61 -19.56
CA GLN A 281 4.84 5.77 -19.71
C GLN A 281 4.33 5.00 -20.95
N ILE A 282 4.80 3.76 -21.13
CA ILE A 282 4.42 2.91 -22.27
C ILE A 282 3.21 2.07 -21.87
N PRO A 283 2.17 1.94 -22.72
CA PRO A 283 2.12 2.34 -24.13
C PRO A 283 1.54 3.74 -24.41
N GLU A 284 1.01 4.44 -23.42
CA GLU A 284 0.28 5.71 -23.61
C GLU A 284 1.13 6.81 -24.28
N SER A 285 2.41 6.88 -23.96
CA SER A 285 3.38 7.80 -24.56
C SER A 285 3.58 7.58 -26.06
N ARG A 286 3.29 6.38 -26.56
CA ARG A 286 3.40 6.03 -27.99
C ARG A 286 2.08 6.17 -28.74
N LEU A 287 0.96 6.08 -28.02
CA LEU A 287 -0.37 6.15 -28.61
C LEU A 287 -0.86 7.59 -28.74
N VAL A 288 -0.39 8.50 -27.89
CA VAL A 288 -0.84 9.89 -27.81
C VAL A 288 0.20 10.82 -28.38
N ARG A 289 -0.12 11.49 -29.50
CA ARG A 289 0.81 12.40 -30.20
C ARG A 289 0.95 13.79 -29.56
N ASP A 290 -0.13 14.29 -28.98
CA ASP A 290 -0.15 15.62 -28.34
C ASP A 290 -0.34 15.44 -26.83
N PRO A 291 0.73 15.58 -26.02
CA PRO A 291 0.63 15.54 -24.56
C PRO A 291 -0.11 16.76 -24.03
N VAL A 292 -0.95 16.56 -23.02
CA VAL A 292 -1.57 17.65 -22.26
C VAL A 292 -0.50 18.28 -21.40
N GLN A 293 -0.53 19.61 -21.19
CA GLN A 293 0.40 20.25 -20.25
C GLN A 293 0.27 19.60 -18.86
N SER A 294 1.27 18.80 -18.51
CA SER A 294 1.62 18.43 -17.14
C SER A 294 2.86 19.23 -16.73
N TRP A 295 3.07 19.40 -15.43
CA TRP A 295 4.31 19.96 -14.90
C TRP A 295 5.54 19.14 -15.33
#